data_AF-A0A7S1XGR0-F1
#
_entry.id   AF-A0A7S1XGR0-F1
#
_cell.length_a   1.000
_cell.length_b   1.000
_cell.length_c   1.000
_cell.angle_alpha   90.00
_cell.angle_beta   90.00
_cell.angle_gamma   90.00
#
_symmetry.space_group_name_H-M   'P 1'
#
loop_
_entity.id
_entity.type
_entity.pdbx_description
1 polymer ?
#
loop_
_entity_poly.entity_id
_entity_poly.type
_entity_poly.pdbx_seq_one_letter_code
_entity_poly.pdbx_strand_id
1 'polypeptide(L)'
;GGDPIAQLNAYVQWERSGFSAKWCADHYVNLRQLQRSRDVYEQLAELVKTRILGNRGESQNAVSADSQTFARHSAHDMDGIAIRRALCAGLFTHACRLQRSGEYKTISDTTRLAKESG
;
A
#
# COMPACT_ATOMS: atom_id res chain seq x y z
N GLY A 1 -8.07 9.16 9.06
CA GLY A 1 -7.41 8.01 8.40
C GLY A 1 -7.13 8.39 6.96
N GLY A 2 -5.91 8.17 6.46
CA GLY A 2 -5.54 8.51 5.09
C GLY A 2 -6.02 7.44 4.10
N ASP A 3 -6.27 7.85 2.85
CA ASP A 3 -6.54 6.93 1.75
C ASP A 3 -5.25 6.16 1.36
N PRO A 4 -5.23 4.82 1.43
CA PRO A 4 -4.06 4.02 1.07
C PRO A 4 -3.57 4.25 -0.36
N ILE A 5 -4.46 4.60 -1.29
CA ILE A 5 -4.09 4.87 -2.69
C ILE A 5 -3.35 6.21 -2.79
N ALA A 6 -3.84 7.26 -2.14
CA ALA A 6 -3.13 8.53 -2.05
C ALA A 6 -1.73 8.38 -1.41
N GLN A 7 -1.61 7.57 -0.36
CA GLN A 7 -0.32 7.28 0.27
C GLN A 7 0.65 6.56 -0.67
N LEU A 8 0.16 5.57 -1.44
CA LEU A 8 0.94 4.91 -2.47
C LEU A 8 1.43 5.89 -3.54
N ASN A 9 0.54 6.77 -4.01
CA ASN A 9 0.88 7.78 -5.01
C ASN A 9 1.97 8.74 -4.51
N ALA A 10 1.87 9.21 -3.26
CA ALA A 10 2.89 10.06 -2.65
C ALA A 10 4.25 9.35 -2.55
N TYR A 11 4.26 8.08 -2.14
CA TYR A 11 5.48 7.27 -2.07
C TYR A 11 6.12 7.08 -3.46
N VAL A 12 5.34 6.72 -4.47
CA VAL A 12 5.82 6.52 -5.85
C VAL A 12 6.41 7.81 -6.42
N GLN A 13 5.78 8.96 -6.18
CA GLN A 13 6.31 10.24 -6.64
C GLN A 13 7.60 10.63 -5.90
N TRP A 14 7.68 10.37 -4.60
CA TRP A 14 8.90 10.58 -3.83
C TRP A 14 10.05 9.69 -4.30
N GLU A 15 9.78 8.41 -4.58
CA GLU A 15 10.77 7.49 -5.14
C GLU A 15 11.28 7.98 -6.50
N ARG A 16 10.38 8.41 -7.39
CA ARG A 16 10.72 8.99 -8.70
C ARG A 16 11.54 10.27 -8.60
N SER A 17 11.39 11.02 -7.51
CA SER A 17 12.20 12.21 -7.20
C SER A 17 13.61 11.86 -6.68
N GLY A 18 13.94 10.58 -6.55
CA GLY A 18 15.22 10.13 -5.99
C GLY A 18 15.28 10.27 -4.46
N PHE A 19 14.14 10.11 -3.78
CA PHE A 19 14.03 10.25 -2.33
C PHE A 19 14.37 11.68 -1.82
N SER A 20 14.06 12.69 -2.62
CA SER A 20 14.44 14.08 -2.34
C SER A 20 13.71 14.67 -1.13
N ALA A 21 14.48 15.15 -0.14
CA ALA A 21 13.94 15.91 0.99
C ALA A 21 13.33 17.26 0.55
N LYS A 22 13.89 17.87 -0.50
CA LYS A 22 13.36 19.10 -1.10
C LYS A 22 11.99 18.86 -1.73
N TRP A 23 11.83 17.76 -2.47
CA TRP A 23 10.54 17.41 -3.06
C TRP A 23 9.45 17.25 -1.98
N CYS A 24 9.78 16.61 -0.85
CA CYS A 24 8.87 16.48 0.28
C CYS A 24 8.44 17.84 0.84
N ALA A 25 9.37 18.79 0.99
CA ALA A 25 9.05 20.14 1.44
C ALA A 25 8.13 20.87 0.43
N ASP A 26 8.43 20.78 -0.86
CA ASP A 26 7.68 21.45 -1.93
C ASP A 26 6.26 20.85 -2.11
N HIS A 27 6.05 19.58 -1.75
CA HIS A 27 4.76 18.86 -1.91
C HIS A 27 4.04 18.63 -0.57
N TYR A 28 4.51 19.28 0.51
CA TYR A 28 3.95 19.16 1.86
C TYR A 28 3.86 17.72 2.38
N VAL A 29 4.80 16.86 1.99
CA VAL A 29 4.86 15.46 2.41
C VAL A 29 5.83 15.30 3.58
N ASN A 30 5.45 14.49 4.58
CA ASN A 30 6.30 14.24 5.73
C ASN A 30 7.42 13.24 5.40
N LEU A 31 8.66 13.74 5.29
CA LEU A 31 9.84 12.93 4.97
C LEU A 31 10.04 11.76 5.95
N ARG A 32 9.87 11.98 7.26
CA ARG A 32 10.07 10.93 8.27
C ARG A 32 9.06 9.80 8.11
N GLN A 33 7.82 10.12 7.73
CA GLN A 33 6.80 9.11 7.48
C GLN A 33 7.15 8.28 6.25
N LEU A 34 7.60 8.90 5.16
CA LEU A 34 8.01 8.19 3.95
C LEU A 34 9.25 7.32 4.14
N GLN A 35 10.25 7.80 4.91
CA GLN A 35 11.40 7.01 5.31
C GLN A 35 10.97 5.76 6.08
N ARG A 36 10.10 5.93 7.09
CA ARG A 36 9.56 4.80 7.84
C ARG A 36 8.79 3.81 6.94
N SER A 37 8.00 4.31 5.98
CA SER A 37 7.31 3.45 5.02
C SER A 37 8.27 2.63 4.17
N ARG A 38 9.41 3.21 3.77
CA ARG A 38 10.47 2.51 3.06
C ARG A 38 11.13 1.43 3.92
N ASP A 39 11.48 1.74 5.17
CA ASP A 39 12.09 0.76 6.08
C ASP A 39 11.17 -0.45 6.30
N VAL A 40 9.87 -0.21 6.48
CA VAL A 40 8.86 -1.28 6.61
C VAL A 40 8.76 -2.11 5.33
N TYR A 41 8.80 -1.47 4.15
CA TYR A 41 8.80 -2.19 2.88
C TYR A 41 10.03 -3.08 2.72
N GLU A 42 11.22 -2.59 3.07
CA GLU A 42 12.47 -3.35 3.01
C GLU A 42 12.41 -4.57 3.95
N GLN A 43 11.91 -4.40 5.18
CA GLN A 43 11.71 -5.51 6.13
C GLN A 43 10.72 -6.56 5.60
N LEU A 44 9.59 -6.13 5.01
CA LEU A 44 8.61 -7.04 4.44
C LEU A 44 9.18 -7.80 3.23
N ALA A 45 9.93 -7.12 2.36
CA ALA A 45 10.57 -7.74 1.21
C ALA A 45 11.56 -8.83 1.64
N GLU A 46 12.35 -8.57 2.69
CA GLU A 46 13.25 -9.55 3.28
C GLU A 46 12.49 -10.74 3.88
N LEU A 47 11.41 -10.51 4.63
CA LEU A 47 10.58 -11.58 5.19
C LEU A 47 9.93 -12.45 4.11
N VAL A 48 9.43 -11.83 3.03
CA VAL A 48 8.85 -12.56 1.88
C VAL A 48 9.93 -13.42 1.22
N LYS A 49 11.11 -12.84 0.96
CA LYS A 49 12.24 -13.56 0.36
C LYS A 49 12.68 -14.75 1.23
N THR A 50 12.83 -14.54 2.53
CA THR A 50 13.35 -15.56 3.45
C THR A 50 12.32 -16.64 3.78
N ARG A 51 11.07 -16.27 4.08
CA ARG A 51 10.07 -17.23 4.59
C ARG A 51 9.13 -17.79 3.54
N ILE A 52 8.74 -16.98 2.56
CA ILE A 52 7.76 -17.38 1.54
C ILE A 52 8.47 -18.00 0.34
N LEU A 53 9.59 -17.40 -0.09
CA LEU A 53 10.36 -17.87 -1.25
C LEU A 53 11.49 -18.82 -0.83
N GLY A 54 12.18 -18.57 0.28
CA GLY A 54 13.33 -19.36 0.77
C GLY A 54 13.02 -20.79 1.23
N ASN A 55 11.74 -21.12 1.47
CA ASN A 55 11.30 -22.50 1.77
C ASN A 55 10.72 -23.23 0.54
N ARG A 56 10.53 -22.55 -0.60
CA ARG A 56 10.21 -23.21 -1.87
C ARG A 56 11.53 -23.60 -2.52
N GLY A 57 12.02 -24.78 -2.11
CA GLY A 57 13.24 -25.37 -2.65
C GLY A 57 13.29 -25.26 -4.17
N GLU A 58 14.44 -24.83 -4.66
CA GLU A 58 15.12 -25.38 -5.84
C GLU A 58 14.21 -26.20 -6.78
N SER A 59 13.31 -25.53 -7.51
CA SER A 59 12.89 -26.03 -8.80
C SER A 59 13.56 -25.14 -9.83
N GLN A 60 14.66 -25.66 -10.34
CA GLN A 60 15.44 -25.14 -11.46
C GLN A 60 14.55 -25.09 -12.70
N ASN A 61 13.72 -24.05 -12.80
CA ASN A 61 13.36 -23.45 -14.06
C ASN A 61 13.47 -21.95 -13.84
N ALA A 62 14.72 -21.52 -13.79
CA ALA A 62 15.11 -20.13 -13.89
C ALA A 62 14.59 -19.62 -15.24
N VAL A 63 13.35 -19.13 -15.24
CA VAL A 63 13.10 -17.88 -15.96
C VAL A 63 14.13 -16.95 -15.37
N SER A 64 15.06 -16.51 -16.22
CA SER A 64 16.07 -15.51 -15.93
C SER A 64 15.36 -14.21 -15.54
N ALA A 65 14.82 -14.23 -14.33
CA ALA A 65 14.39 -13.07 -13.61
C ALA A 65 15.69 -12.42 -13.15
N ASP A 66 16.23 -11.59 -14.04
CA ASP A 66 17.01 -10.46 -13.61
C ASP A 66 16.40 -9.89 -12.32
N SER A 67 17.23 -9.44 -11.38
CA SER A 67 16.74 -8.77 -10.16
C SER A 67 15.85 -7.53 -10.44
N GLN A 68 15.56 -7.24 -11.71
CA GLN A 68 14.62 -6.25 -12.18
C GLN A 68 13.19 -6.77 -12.43
N THR A 69 12.89 -8.08 -12.52
CA THR A 69 11.49 -8.49 -12.83
C THR A 69 10.53 -8.44 -11.63
N PHE A 70 11.04 -8.54 -10.39
CA PHE A 70 10.27 -8.12 -9.21
C PHE A 70 10.30 -6.60 -9.02
N ALA A 71 11.18 -5.90 -9.74
CA ALA A 71 11.28 -4.46 -9.69
C ALA A 71 10.29 -3.86 -10.70
N ARG A 72 9.33 -3.10 -10.18
CA ARG A 72 8.81 -1.94 -10.91
C ARG A 72 8.06 -2.30 -12.20
N HIS A 73 7.09 -3.21 -12.12
CA HIS A 73 5.94 -3.02 -13.00
C HIS A 73 5.39 -1.63 -12.71
N SER A 74 5.50 -0.78 -13.73
CA SER A 74 5.07 0.61 -13.73
C SER A 74 3.77 0.74 -12.93
N ALA A 75 3.74 1.63 -11.95
CA ALA A 75 2.55 1.93 -11.15
C ALA A 75 1.30 2.28 -11.99
N HIS A 76 1.45 2.40 -13.31
CA HIS A 76 0.41 2.57 -14.29
C HIS A 76 -0.38 1.28 -14.63
N ASP A 77 0.22 0.09 -14.49
CA ASP A 77 -0.37 -1.20 -14.93
C ASP A 77 -0.66 -2.19 -13.78
N MET A 78 -0.40 -1.79 -12.53
CA MET A 78 -1.09 -2.41 -11.39
C MET A 78 -2.55 -1.99 -11.48
N ASP A 79 -3.30 -2.74 -12.29
CA ASP A 79 -4.73 -2.58 -12.51
C ASP A 79 -5.35 -2.33 -11.13
N GLY A 80 -5.81 -1.10 -10.85
CA GLY A 80 -6.09 -0.67 -9.47
C GLY A 80 -7.09 -1.59 -8.76
N ILE A 81 -7.79 -2.42 -9.53
CA ILE A 81 -8.57 -3.59 -9.12
C ILE A 81 -7.76 -4.55 -8.23
N ALA A 82 -6.55 -4.97 -8.59
CA ALA A 82 -5.74 -5.89 -7.80
C ALA A 82 -5.38 -5.32 -6.43
N ILE A 83 -4.96 -4.05 -6.39
CA ILE A 83 -4.66 -3.33 -5.13
C ILE A 83 -5.94 -3.22 -4.29
N ARG A 84 -7.05 -2.78 -4.88
CA ARG A 84 -8.34 -2.68 -4.18
C ARG A 84 -8.81 -4.05 -3.66
N ARG A 85 -8.62 -5.13 -4.41
CA ARG A 85 -8.96 -6.50 -3.98
C ARG A 85 -8.10 -6.94 -2.81
N ALA A 86 -6.80 -6.68 -2.83
CA ALA A 86 -5.89 -6.99 -1.72
C ALA A 86 -6.25 -6.18 -0.46
N LEU A 87 -6.54 -4.88 -0.61
CA LEU A 87 -7.04 -4.05 0.48
C LEU A 87 -8.36 -4.58 1.03
N CYS A 88 -9.33 -4.90 0.17
CA CYS A 88 -10.59 -5.51 0.60
C CYS A 88 -10.37 -6.85 1.31
N ALA A 89 -9.45 -7.70 0.84
CA ALA A 89 -9.17 -8.98 1.47
C ALA A 89 -8.55 -8.84 2.88
N GLY A 90 -7.73 -7.82 3.10
CA GLY A 90 -7.03 -7.60 4.38
C GLY A 90 -7.76 -6.68 5.37
N LEU A 91 -8.52 -5.69 4.88
CA LEU A 91 -9.15 -4.63 5.69
C LEU A 91 -10.68 -4.73 5.74
N PHE A 92 -11.30 -5.84 5.30
CA PHE A 92 -12.76 -5.99 5.26
C PHE A 92 -13.45 -5.79 6.61
N THR A 93 -12.77 -6.10 7.73
CA THR A 93 -13.29 -5.91 9.09
C THR A 93 -13.47 -4.44 9.47
N HIS A 94 -12.73 -3.55 8.81
CA HIS A 94 -12.80 -2.09 9.02
C HIS A 94 -13.70 -1.40 8.00
N ALA A 95 -14.43 -2.16 7.17
CA ALA A 95 -15.33 -1.59 6.18
C ALA A 95 -16.60 -1.00 6.83
N CYS A 96 -17.08 0.10 6.24
CA CYS A 96 -18.34 0.73 6.62
C CYS A 96 -19.25 0.91 5.41
N ARG A 97 -20.56 0.98 5.66
CA ARG A 97 -21.60 1.15 4.66
C ARG A 97 -22.39 2.43 4.93
N LEU A 98 -22.61 3.21 3.88
CA LEU A 98 -23.51 4.37 3.89
C LEU A 98 -24.97 3.89 3.87
N GLN A 99 -25.74 4.30 4.88
CA GLN A 99 -27.17 4.05 4.95
C GLN A 99 -27.95 5.09 4.14
N ARG A 100 -29.19 4.75 3.74
CA ARG A 100 -30.08 5.70 3.03
C ARG A 100 -30.38 6.96 3.84
N SER A 101 -30.26 6.89 5.18
CA SER A 101 -30.37 8.01 6.11
C SER A 101 -29.15 8.95 6.10
N GLY A 102 -28.06 8.60 5.40
CA GLY A 102 -26.82 9.38 5.37
C GLY A 102 -25.81 9.03 6.47
N GLU A 103 -26.12 8.08 7.36
CA GLU A 103 -25.21 7.59 8.41
C GLU A 103 -24.26 6.50 7.89
N TYR A 104 -23.04 6.44 8.42
CA TYR A 104 -22.10 5.33 8.17
C TYR A 104 -22.14 4.33 9.33
N LYS A 105 -22.21 3.04 9.00
CA LYS A 105 -22.13 1.94 9.99
C LYS A 105 -21.11 0.89 9.56
N THR A 106 -20.36 0.35 10.52
CA THR A 106 -19.43 -0.76 10.29
C THR A 106 -20.18 -2.02 9.84
N ILE A 107 -19.51 -2.87 9.06
CA ILE A 107 -20.08 -4.14 8.58
C ILE A 107 -20.14 -5.19 9.70
N SER A 108 -19.22 -5.13 10.67
CA SER A 108 -19.02 -6.20 11.67
C SER A 108 -19.87 -6.10 12.94
N ASP A 109 -20.23 -4.91 13.44
CA ASP A 109 -21.37 -4.67 14.35
C ASP A 109 -21.42 -3.22 14.92
N THR A 110 -22.64 -2.70 15.00
CA THR A 110 -23.24 -1.59 15.81
C THR A 110 -22.50 -0.27 16.11
N THR A 111 -21.32 0.03 15.58
CA THR A 111 -20.70 1.35 15.83
C THR A 111 -21.14 2.37 14.79
N ARG A 112 -21.85 3.42 15.23
CA ARG A 112 -22.15 4.61 14.40
C ARG A 112 -20.90 5.44 14.28
N LEU A 113 -20.46 5.71 13.06
CA LEU A 113 -19.40 6.68 12.81
C LEU A 113 -20.07 8.03 12.57
N ALA A 114 -19.94 8.92 13.55
CA ALA A 114 -20.46 10.28 13.44
C ALA A 114 -19.73 11.02 12.32
N LYS A 115 -20.51 11.70 11.49
CA LYS A 115 -20.01 12.63 10.48
C LYS A 115 -19.56 13.89 11.24
N GLU A 116 -18.29 14.28 11.15
CA GLU A 116 -17.93 15.68 11.43
C GLU A 116 -18.61 16.52 10.35
N SER A 117 -19.72 17.16 10.73
CA SER A 117 -20.37 18.20 9.95
C SER A 117 -19.44 19.41 9.93
N GLY A 118 -18.97 19.79 8.75
CA GLY A 118 -18.49 21.15 8.50
C GLY A 118 -19.65 22.13 8.48
#